data_AF-A0A7C2PAX6-F1
#
_entry.id   AF-A0A7C2PAX6-F1
#
_cell.length_a   1.000
_cell.length_b   1.000
_cell.length_c   1.000
_cell.angle_alpha   90.00
_cell.angle_beta   90.00
_cell.angle_gamma   90.00
#
_symmetry.space_group_name_H-M   'P 1'
#
loop_
_entity.id
_entity.type
_entity.pdbx_description
1 polymer ?
#
loop_
_entity_poly.entity_id
_entity_poly.type
_entity_poly.pdbx_seq_one_letter_code
_entity_poly.pdbx_strand_id
1 'polypeptide(L)' 'MQSTGRDDIRRLLKTFGVRADEVVIAHLARFRPPGGLRIALILEDRTDYRGSPPPERLHLEIEGTVSA' A
#
# COMPACT_ATOMS: atom_id res chain seq x y z
N MET A 1 -26.57 -12.66 -1.10
CA MET A 1 -25.12 -12.74 -0.80
C MET A 1 -24.39 -11.74 -1.70
N GLN A 2 -24.04 -10.55 -1.20
CA GLN A 2 -23.40 -9.47 -2.00
C GLN A 2 -22.30 -8.72 -1.20
N SER A 3 -21.53 -9.40 -0.32
CA SER A 3 -20.49 -8.72 0.49
C SER A 3 -19.03 -9.10 0.16
N THR A 4 -18.74 -9.77 -0.96
CA THR A 4 -17.42 -10.41 -1.13
C THR A 4 -16.29 -9.42 -1.44
N GLY A 5 -16.44 -8.53 -2.43
CA GLY A 5 -15.32 -7.66 -2.87
C GLY A 5 -14.89 -6.57 -1.87
N ARG A 6 -15.85 -5.92 -1.19
CA ARG A 6 -15.54 -4.85 -0.22
C ARG A 6 -14.84 -5.40 1.02
N ASP A 7 -15.25 -6.58 1.49
CA ASP A 7 -14.65 -7.22 2.66
C ASP A 7 -13.24 -7.73 2.37
N ASP A 8 -12.99 -8.22 1.15
CA ASP A 8 -11.65 -8.59 0.70
C ASP A 8 -10.70 -7.39 0.59
N ILE A 9 -11.16 -6.26 0.02
CA ILE A 9 -10.39 -5.01 -0.01
C ILE A 9 -10.03 -4.58 1.42
N ARG A 10 -11.00 -4.57 2.35
CA ARG A 10 -10.76 -4.19 3.76
C ARG A 10 -9.74 -5.11 4.44
N ARG A 11 -9.82 -6.41 4.18
CA ARG A 11 -8.90 -7.41 4.74
C ARG A 11 -7.47 -7.19 4.24
N LEU A 12 -7.30 -6.95 2.94
CA LEU A 12 -5.99 -6.65 2.33
C LEU A 12 -5.40 -5.37 2.90
N LEU A 13 -6.17 -4.28 2.94
CA LEU A 13 -5.71 -2.99 3.47
C LEU A 13 -5.34 -3.09 4.95
N LYS A 14 -6.11 -3.83 5.76
CA LYS A 14 -5.76 -4.08 7.17
C LYS A 14 -4.44 -4.83 7.31
N THR A 15 -4.25 -5.87 6.50
CA THR A 15 -3.01 -6.68 6.52
C THR A 15 -1.81 -5.85 6.10
N PHE A 16 -1.96 -5.04 5.04
CA PHE A 16 -0.95 -4.10 4.60
C PHE A 16 -0.59 -3.10 5.69
N GLY A 17 -1.58 -2.46 6.31
CA GLY A 17 -1.36 -1.46 7.35
C GLY A 17 -0.53 -1.98 8.53
N VAL A 18 -0.86 -3.17 9.05
CA VAL A 18 -0.10 -3.79 10.14
C VAL A 18 1.36 -4.08 9.74
N ARG A 19 1.56 -4.70 8.57
CA ARG A 19 2.92 -5.05 8.11
C ARG A 19 3.75 -3.82 7.75
N ALA A 20 3.13 -2.82 7.14
CA ALA A 20 3.78 -1.57 6.77
C ALA A 20 4.27 -0.83 8.03
N ASP A 21 3.45 -0.76 9.08
CA ASP A 21 3.82 -0.17 10.37
C ASP A 21 5.05 -0.86 10.98
N GLU A 22 5.03 -2.19 11.09
CA GLU A 22 6.15 -2.98 11.62
C GLU A 22 7.45 -2.72 10.85
N VAL A 23 7.38 -2.71 9.50
CA VAL A 23 8.54 -2.49 8.64
C VAL A 23 9.07 -1.06 8.74
N VAL A 24 8.18 -0.05 8.74
CA VAL A 24 8.56 1.37 8.82
C VAL A 24 9.18 1.68 10.18
N ILE A 25 8.58 1.22 11.28
CA ILE A 25 9.12 1.42 12.63
C ILE A 25 10.49 0.73 12.77
N ALA A 26 10.62 -0.51 12.29
CA ALA A 26 11.90 -1.20 12.30
C ALA A 26 12.96 -0.47 11.47
N HIS A 27 12.58 0.13 10.34
CA HIS A 27 13.48 0.93 9.52
C HIS A 27 13.92 2.20 10.24
N LEU A 28 12.98 2.96 10.81
CA LEU A 28 13.26 4.20 11.55
C LEU A 28 14.11 3.96 12.82
N ALA A 29 13.95 2.81 13.46
CA ALA A 29 14.80 2.42 14.59
C ALA A 29 16.27 2.22 14.17
N ARG A 30 16.51 1.72 12.95
CA ARG A 30 17.84 1.47 12.39
C ARG A 30 18.45 2.71 11.74
N PHE A 31 17.61 3.54 11.12
CA PHE A 31 18.01 4.72 10.36
C PHE A 31 17.10 5.88 10.73
N ARG A 32 17.66 6.92 11.35
CA ARG A 32 16.91 8.13 11.76
C ARG A 32 17.27 9.32 10.86
N PRO A 33 16.64 9.45 9.68
CA PRO A 33 16.84 10.61 8.83
C PRO A 33 16.37 11.88 9.56
N PRO A 34 17.16 12.98 9.52
CA PRO A 34 16.87 14.21 10.27
C PRO A 34 15.58 14.93 9.86
N GLY A 35 14.96 14.57 8.74
CA GLY A 35 13.67 15.09 8.27
C GLY A 35 12.52 14.07 8.29
N GLY A 36 12.72 12.92 8.92
CA GLY A 36 11.80 11.78 8.79
C GLY A 36 11.99 11.02 7.48
N LEU A 37 11.30 9.88 7.38
CA LEU A 37 11.32 9.01 6.22
C LEU A 37 10.22 9.44 5.25
N ARG A 38 10.59 9.93 4.07
CA ARG A 38 9.65 10.18 2.97
C ARG A 38 9.33 8.87 2.26
N ILE A 39 8.05 8.50 2.21
CA ILE A 39 7.58 7.25 1.60
C ILE A 39 6.39 7.49 0.67
N ALA A 40 6.23 6.58 -0.30
CA ALA A 40 5.05 6.47 -1.14
C ALA A 40 4.40 5.10 -0.93
N LEU A 41 3.08 5.06 -0.85
CA LEU A 41 2.26 3.86 -0.83
C LEU A 41 1.58 3.74 -2.20
N ILE A 42 1.92 2.69 -2.94
CA ILE A 42 1.43 2.47 -4.31
C ILE A 42 0.53 1.24 -4.34
N LEU A 43 -0.70 1.41 -4.80
CA LEU A 43 -1.61 0.32 -5.17
C LEU A 43 -1.61 0.22 -6.70
N GLU A 44 -1.26 -0.95 -7.22
CA GLU A 44 -1.14 -1.20 -8.66
C GLU A 44 -1.83 -2.50 -9.04
N ASP A 45 -2.58 -2.46 -10.13
CA ASP A 45 -3.21 -3.63 -10.71
C ASP A 45 -2.23 -4.51 -11.50
N ARG A 46 -1.91 -5.65 -10.89
CA ARG A 46 -1.04 -6.70 -11.44
C ARG A 46 -1.81 -7.80 -12.19
N THR A 47 -3.08 -7.61 -12.49
CA THR A 47 -3.89 -8.61 -13.20
C THR A 47 -3.41 -8.77 -14.63
N ASP A 48 -3.22 -10.01 -15.06
CA ASP A 48 -3.05 -10.35 -16.47
C ASP A 48 -4.41 -10.53 -17.12
N TYR A 49 -4.82 -9.52 -17.90
CA TYR A 49 -6.10 -9.50 -18.61
C TYR A 49 -6.12 -10.33 -19.90
N ARG A 50 -5.05 -11.08 -20.23
CA ARG A 50 -4.98 -11.99 -21.39
C ARG A 50 -5.50 -11.40 -22.71
N GLY A 51 -5.24 -10.12 -22.95
CA GLY A 51 -5.59 -9.43 -24.20
C GLY A 51 -6.82 -8.52 -24.15
N SER A 52 -7.53 -8.44 -23.02
CA SER A 52 -8.62 -7.47 -22.83
C SER A 52 -8.39 -6.58 -21.61
N PRO A 53 -7.28 -5.81 -21.57
CA PRO A 53 -7.03 -4.90 -20.47
C PRO A 53 -8.09 -3.77 -20.43
N PRO A 54 -8.39 -3.23 -19.25
CA PRO A 54 -9.17 -2.01 -19.16
C PRO A 54 -8.41 -0.84 -19.83
N PRO A 55 -9.12 0.21 -20.29
CA PRO A 55 -8.48 1.42 -20.84
C PRO A 55 -7.49 2.07 -19.89
N GLU A 56 -7.73 1.97 -18.57
CA GLU A 56 -6.84 2.40 -17.52
C GLU A 56 -6.77 1.31 -16.45
N ARG A 57 -5.55 0.94 -16.06
CA ARG A 57 -5.32 0.01 -14.94
C ARG A 57 -5.50 0.75 -13.62
N LEU A 58 -6.00 0.06 -12.60
CA LEU A 58 -6.07 0.64 -11.26
C LEU A 58 -4.66 1.03 -10.78
N HIS A 59 -4.51 2.30 -10.48
CA HIS A 59 -3.31 2.88 -9.90
C HIS A 59 -3.73 3.92 -8.85
N LEU A 60 -3.10 3.88 -7.67
CA LEU A 60 -3.23 4.89 -6.63
C LEU A 60 -1.88 5.07 -5.96
N GLU A 61 -1.42 6.31 -5.86
CA GLU A 61 -0.21 6.68 -5.15
C GLU A 61 -0.52 7.69 -4.06
N ILE A 62 -0.03 7.44 -2.85
CA ILE A 62 -0.14 8.33 -1.69
C ILE A 62 1.26 8.56 -1.14
N GLU A 63 1.69 9.82 -1.07
CA GLU A 63 2.97 10.20 -0.47
C GLU A 63 2.80 10.76 0.94
N GLY A 64 3.82 10.58 1.77
CA GLY A 64 3.88 11.17 3.10
C GLY A 64 5.27 11.13 3.72
N THR A 65 5.40 11.81 4.86
CA THR A 65 6.61 11.77 5.70
C THR A 65 6.26 11.12 7.03
N VAL A 66 7.06 10.16 7.46
CA VAL A 66 6.95 9.50 8.77
C VAL A 66 8.13 9.90 9.64
N SER A 67 7.85 10.49 10.79
CA SER A 67 8.85 10.84 11.81
C SER A 67 9.11 9.66 12.75
N ALA A 68 10.35 9.57 13.26
CA ALA A 68 10.74 8.63 14.32
C ALA A 68 10.35 9.13 15.71
#